data_AF-A0A1L3ES68-F1
#
_entry.id   AF-A0A1L3ES68-F1
#
_cell.length_a   1.000
_cell.length_b   1.000
_cell.length_c   1.000
_cell.angle_alpha   90.00
_cell.angle_beta   90.00
_cell.angle_gamma   90.00
#
_symmetry.space_group_name_H-M   'P 1'
#
loop_
_entity.id
_entity.type
_entity.pdbx_description
1 polymer ?
#
loop_
_entity_poly.entity_id
_entity_poly.type
_entity_poly.pdbx_seq_one_letter_code
_entity_poly.pdbx_strand_id
1 'polypeptide(L)' 'MLDTLEMLEAIGSDASLRYASTVELTTVLERGKASEAFTAAVVSGDASRLDEEFGYRKMYQPQATQSFCSSELS' A
#
# COMPACT_ATOMS: atom_id res chain seq x y z
N MET A 1 17.27 10.09 4.14
CA MET A 1 16.22 9.18 4.60
C MET A 1 15.28 9.05 3.44
N LEU A 2 15.00 7.84 2.96
CA LEU A 2 13.91 7.66 2.01
C LEU A 2 12.63 7.82 2.83
N ASP A 3 11.75 8.74 2.45
CA ASP A 3 10.50 8.91 3.18
C ASP A 3 9.69 7.62 3.05
N THR A 4 9.07 7.16 4.14
CA THR A 4 8.29 5.92 4.17
C THR A 4 7.18 5.90 3.12
N LEU A 5 6.72 7.09 2.70
CA LEU A 5 5.79 7.29 1.60
C LEU A 5 6.38 7.00 0.20
N GLU A 6 7.60 7.48 -0.10
CA GLU A 6 8.31 7.14 -1.35
C GLU A 6 8.52 5.62 -1.46
N MET A 7 8.74 4.97 -0.32
CA MET A 7 8.97 3.54 -0.28
C MET A 7 7.68 2.73 -0.52
N LEU A 8 6.55 3.18 0.02
CA LEU A 8 5.23 2.64 -0.29
C LEU A 8 4.88 2.82 -1.77
N GLU A 9 5.22 3.96 -2.35
CA GLU A 9 5.01 4.24 -3.78
C GLU A 9 5.88 3.35 -4.67
N ALA A 10 7.14 3.13 -4.31
CA ALA A 10 8.05 2.22 -5.01
C ALA A 10 7.54 0.77 -4.95
N ILE A 11 7.07 0.30 -3.78
CA ILE A 11 6.49 -1.04 -3.62
C ILE A 11 5.16 -1.17 -4.40
N GLY A 12 4.31 -0.15 -4.40
CA GLY A 12 3.05 -0.16 -5.15
C GLY A 12 3.24 -0.13 -6.67
N SER A 13 4.26 0.60 -7.13
CA SER A 13 4.61 0.76 -8.55
C SER A 13 5.31 -0.47 -9.11
N ASP A 14 6.12 -1.17 -8.30
CA ASP A 14 6.75 -2.42 -8.70
C ASP A 14 5.78 -3.61 -8.55
N ALA A 15 5.24 -4.05 -9.69
CA ALA A 15 4.33 -5.19 -9.74
C ALA A 15 4.97 -6.51 -9.29
N SER A 16 6.31 -6.63 -9.30
CA SER A 16 7.01 -7.81 -8.79
C SER A 16 6.94 -7.88 -7.26
N LEU A 17 6.96 -6.73 -6.58
CA LEU A 17 6.88 -6.65 -5.12
C LEU A 17 5.48 -6.94 -4.59
N ARG A 18 4.45 -6.78 -5.44
CA ARG A 18 3.06 -7.14 -5.13
C ARG A 18 2.85 -8.63 -4.86
N TYR A 19 3.71 -9.49 -5.43
CA TYR A 19 3.67 -10.95 -5.27
C TYR A 19 4.92 -11.50 -4.57
N ALA A 20 5.83 -10.62 -4.15
CA ALA A 20 7.03 -11.01 -3.45
C ALA A 20 6.67 -11.64 -2.10
N SER A 21 7.47 -12.61 -1.70
CA SER A 21 7.30 -13.23 -0.39
C SER A 21 7.54 -12.19 0.72
N THR A 22 6.96 -12.43 1.89
CA THR A 22 7.19 -11.59 3.08
C THR A 22 8.68 -11.43 3.39
N VAL A 23 9.49 -12.46 3.14
CA VAL A 23 10.95 -12.45 3.36
C VAL A 23 11.66 -11.49 2.39
N GLU A 24 11.29 -11.52 1.11
CA GLU A 24 11.85 -10.62 0.11
C GLU A 24 11.46 -9.17 0.38
N LEU A 25 10.18 -8.92 0.72
CA LEU A 25 9.72 -7.59 1.10
C LEU A 25 10.47 -7.08 2.34
N THR A 26 10.63 -7.89 3.38
CA THR A 26 11.36 -7.49 4.60
C THR A 26 12.82 -7.12 4.28
N THR A 27 13.47 -7.86 3.38
CA THR A 27 14.86 -7.57 2.94
C THR A 27 14.97 -6.23 2.21
N VAL A 28 13.98 -5.91 1.35
CA VAL A 28 13.90 -4.61 0.67
C VAL A 28 13.66 -3.49 1.67
N LEU A 29 12.79 -3.72 2.67
CA LEU A 29 12.48 -2.77 3.74
C LEU A 29 13.71 -2.44 4.60
N GLU A 30 14.48 -3.46 4.98
CA GLU A 30 15.71 -3.28 5.76
C GLU A 30 16.76 -2.46 4.99
N ARG A 31 16.95 -2.74 3.68
CA ARG A 31 17.87 -1.93 2.84
C ARG A 31 17.41 -0.49 2.70
N GLY A 32 16.10 -0.28 2.61
CA GLY A 32 15.49 1.05 2.56
C GLY A 32 15.54 1.81 3.89
N LYS A 33 15.95 1.16 4.99
CA LYS A 33 15.84 1.67 6.37
C LYS A 33 14.39 2.07 6.69
N ALA A 34 13.45 1.17 6.37
CA ALA A 34 12.05 1.31 6.74
C ALA A 34 11.88 1.55 8.24
N SER A 35 10.77 2.19 8.61
CA SER A 35 10.35 2.24 9.99
C SER A 35 10.06 0.84 10.55
N GLU A 36 10.17 0.72 11.86
CA GLU A 36 9.87 -0.52 12.57
C GLU A 36 8.38 -0.91 12.42
N ALA A 37 7.47 0.08 12.47
CA ALA A 37 6.04 -0.15 12.31
C ALA A 37 5.70 -0.64 10.89
N PHE A 38 6.36 -0.11 9.85
CA PHE A 38 6.15 -0.57 8.48
C PHE A 38 6.70 -1.97 8.23
N THR A 39 7.88 -2.27 8.79
CA THR A 39 8.46 -3.62 8.75
C THR A 39 7.55 -4.63 9.45
N ALA A 40 7.04 -4.27 10.64
CA ALA A 40 6.12 -5.12 11.39
C ALA A 40 4.81 -5.37 10.66
N ALA A 41 4.23 -4.34 10.00
CA ALA A 41 3.00 -4.47 9.23
C ALA A 41 3.13 -5.44 8.05
N VAL A 42 4.28 -5.45 7.38
CA VAL A 42 4.56 -6.39 6.28
C VAL A 42 4.75 -7.83 6.80
N VAL A 43 5.42 -8.00 7.94
CA VAL A 43 5.61 -9.33 8.55
C VAL A 43 4.30 -9.92 9.06
N SER A 44 3.45 -9.13 9.71
CA SER A 44 2.17 -9.59 10.26
C SER A 44 1.04 -9.62 9.23
N GLY A 45 1.16 -8.88 8.13
CA GLY A 45 0.06 -8.57 7.22
C GLY A 45 -0.99 -7.63 7.82
N ASP A 46 -0.68 -7.00 8.96
CA ASP A 46 -1.59 -6.11 9.69
C ASP A 46 -1.16 -4.66 9.55
N ALA A 47 -1.91 -3.91 8.74
CA ALA A 47 -1.68 -2.49 8.48
C ALA A 47 -2.12 -1.58 9.63
N SER A 48 -2.82 -2.07 10.66
CA SER A 48 -3.28 -1.24 11.78
C SER A 48 -2.12 -0.60 12.55
N ARG A 49 -0.93 -1.21 12.50
CA ARG A 49 0.31 -0.67 13.08
C ARG A 49 0.80 0.60 12.38
N LEU A 50 0.41 0.81 11.12
CA LEU A 50 0.74 2.01 10.37
C LEU A 50 -0.10 3.22 10.81
N ASP A 51 -1.26 2.99 11.43
CA ASP A 51 -2.11 4.07 11.93
C ASP A 51 -1.44 4.85 13.08
N GLU A 52 -0.57 4.19 13.85
CA GLU A 52 0.23 4.83 14.91
C GLU A 52 1.32 5.75 14.33
N GLU A 53 1.88 5.41 13.16
CA GLU A 53 2.98 6.16 12.55
C GLU A 53 2.49 7.28 11.61
N PHE A 54 1.49 6.99 10.78
CA PHE A 54 0.99 7.93 9.77
C PHE A 54 -0.25 8.72 10.22
N GLY A 55 -0.85 8.32 11.33
CA GLY A 55 -2.14 8.82 11.79
C GLY A 55 -3.30 8.17 11.04
N TYR A 56 -4.35 7.84 11.79
CA TYR A 56 -5.56 7.26 11.21
C TYR A 56 -6.37 8.30 10.43
N ARG A 57 -6.61 8.04 9.14
CA ARG A 57 -7.56 8.81 8.32
C ARG A 57 -8.62 7.88 7.76
N LYS A 58 -9.86 8.03 8.24
CA LYS A 58 -11.00 7.27 7.75
C LYS A 58 -11.24 7.57 6.27
N MET A 59 -10.94 6.62 5.40
CA MET A 59 -11.31 6.70 3.97
C MET A 59 -12.76 6.26 3.82
N TYR A 60 -13.63 7.19 3.45
CA TYR A 60 -14.99 6.86 3.04
C TYR A 60 -14.95 6.28 1.63
N GLN A 61 -15.79 5.27 1.35
CA GLN A 61 -15.89 4.75 -0.02
C GLN A 61 -16.27 5.89 -0.97
N PRO A 62 -15.59 6.03 -2.11
CA PRO A 62 -16.00 6.99 -3.11
C PRO A 62 -17.42 6.63 -3.59
N GLN A 63 -18.28 7.63 -3.74
CA GLN A 63 -19.55 7.43 -4.41
C GLN A 63 -19.26 7.12 -5.89
N ALA A 64 -19.35 5.84 -6.25
CA ALA A 64 -19.24 5.39 -7.63
C ALA A 64 -20.65 5.25 -8.21
N THR A 65 -21.06 6.20 -9.06
CA THR A 65 -22.25 6.03 -9.89
C THR A 65 -21.82 5.42 -11.22
N GLN A 66 -22.24 4.18 -11.49
CA GLN A 66 -22.15 3.64 -12.84
C GLN A 66 -23.34 4.19 -13.64
N SER A 67 -23.07 5.13 -14.54
CA SER A 67 -24.02 5.48 -15.60
C SER A 67 -23.84 4.49 -16.74
N PHE A 68 -24.88 3.69 -17.01
CA PHE A 68 -24.94 2.86 -18.19
C PHE A 68 -24.97 3.79 -19.41
N CYS A 69 -23.89 3.82 -20.20
CA CYS A 69 -23.91 4.49 -21.50
C CYS A 69 -24.61 3.53 -22.46
N SER A 70 -25.93 3.67 -22.59
CA SER A 70 -26.67 3.04 -23.69
C SER A 70 -26.29 3.75 -24.99
N SER A 71 -25.14 3.40 -25.56
CA SER A 71 -24.84 3.73 -26.94
C SER A 71 -25.73 2.87 -27.84
N GLU A 72 -26.86 3.46 -28.24
CA GLU A 72 -27.57 3.32 -29.52
C GLU A 72 -27.42 1.95 -30.21
N LEU A 73 -28.42 1.08 -30.05
CA LEU A 73 -28.65 -0.05 -30.95
C LEU A 73 -29.92 0.19 -31.76
N SER A 74 -29.69 0.79 -32.94
CA SER A 74 -30.43 0.77 -34.21
C SER A 74 -31.91 1.16 -34.29
#